data_AF-A0A1Y3RTY1-F1
#
_entry.id   AF-A0A1Y3RTY1-F1
#
_cell.length_a   1.000
_cell.length_b   1.000
_cell.length_c   1.000
_cell.angle_alpha   90.00
_cell.angle_beta   90.00
_cell.angle_gamma   90.00
#
_symmetry.space_group_name_H-M   'P 1'
#
loop_
_entity.id
_entity.type
_entity.pdbx_description
1 polymer ?
#
loop_
_entity_poly.entity_id
_entity_poly.type
_entity_poly.pdbx_seq_one_letter_code
_entity_poly.pdbx_strand_id
1 'polypeptide(L)'
;MDEQIREAFGQLYAGEAMKENTRAALDRARSRRHRPVGYLAAVAVCLVLLLAGLGGYRYYFTPTTYLSIDINPSLELGINRFDKVVTVRAWNEDGQELADSLDLRLMDYQEALEQLVASESIADRLAAGELLSITVAGEDEAQCSRLLAGAEDCTAGQENVQCHHGDAEALEEAHHAGLSLGKYQAFLELQALDPTVTAEDVAGLTMRQIRDWIGSLEQGNVVESAPTGNGHGHHHGWSEHE
;
A
#
# COMPACT_ATOMS: atom_id res chain seq x y z
N MET A 1 -67.59 -13.89 61.02
CA MET A 1 -66.17 -13.47 61.09
C MET A 1 -65.78 -12.58 59.91
N ASP A 2 -66.53 -12.58 58.80
CA ASP A 2 -66.27 -11.73 57.62
C ASP A 2 -66.62 -10.25 57.78
N GLU A 3 -67.61 -9.91 58.60
CA GLU A 3 -68.17 -8.54 58.63
C GLU A 3 -67.27 -7.53 59.36
N GLN A 4 -66.63 -7.95 60.45
CA GLN A 4 -65.64 -7.15 61.17
C GLN A 4 -64.37 -6.88 60.35
N ILE A 5 -63.95 -7.86 59.55
CA ILE A 5 -62.81 -7.71 58.64
C ILE A 5 -63.21 -6.74 57.51
N ARG A 6 -64.41 -6.88 56.96
CA ARG A 6 -64.92 -6.01 55.88
C ARG A 6 -65.13 -4.57 56.34
N GLU A 7 -65.59 -4.33 57.57
CA GLU A 7 -65.66 -2.99 58.18
C GLU A 7 -64.28 -2.39 58.43
N ALA A 8 -63.34 -3.18 58.98
CA ALA A 8 -61.97 -2.72 59.24
C ALA A 8 -61.24 -2.30 57.96
N PHE A 9 -61.46 -2.99 56.84
CA PHE A 9 -60.92 -2.61 55.53
C PHE A 9 -61.74 -1.53 54.83
N GLY A 10 -63.04 -1.43 55.09
CA GLY A 10 -63.90 -0.36 54.56
C GLY A 10 -63.55 1.04 55.06
N GLN A 11 -62.94 1.12 56.25
CA GLN A 11 -62.44 2.37 56.85
C GLN A 11 -61.07 2.80 56.32
N LEU A 12 -60.34 1.92 55.63
CA LEU A 12 -59.04 2.23 55.02
C LEU A 12 -59.24 2.88 53.65
N TYR A 13 -59.80 4.08 53.63
CA TYR A 13 -59.87 4.90 52.42
C TYR A 13 -58.63 5.80 52.36
N ALA A 14 -57.80 5.61 51.32
CA ALA A 14 -56.70 6.54 51.07
C ALA A 14 -57.30 7.90 50.71
N GLY A 15 -57.23 8.86 51.64
CA GLY A 15 -57.67 10.23 51.39
C GLY A 15 -56.95 10.80 50.18
N GLU A 16 -57.59 11.72 49.46
CA GLU A 16 -57.06 12.30 48.22
C GLU A 16 -55.64 12.88 48.41
N ALA A 17 -55.36 13.50 49.56
CA ALA A 17 -54.02 13.98 49.90
C ALA A 17 -52.96 12.86 49.97
N MET A 18 -53.33 11.66 50.44
CA MET A 18 -52.41 10.51 50.51
C MET A 18 -52.16 9.91 49.13
N LYS A 19 -53.19 9.85 48.27
CA LYS A 19 -53.04 9.45 46.86
C LYS A 19 -52.17 10.44 46.09
N GLU A 20 -52.39 11.73 46.28
CA GLU A 20 -51.64 12.80 45.61
C GLU A 20 -50.18 12.84 46.07
N ASN A 21 -49.92 12.69 47.38
CA ASN A 21 -48.56 12.56 47.92
C ASN A 21 -47.84 11.31 47.41
N THR A 22 -48.55 10.18 47.33
CA THR A 22 -47.98 8.93 46.80
C THR A 22 -47.68 9.05 45.30
N ARG A 23 -48.58 9.69 44.54
CA ARG A 23 -48.38 9.98 43.12
C ARG A 23 -47.18 10.90 42.90
N ALA A 24 -47.08 11.99 43.67
CA ALA A 24 -45.94 12.91 43.61
C ALA A 24 -44.62 12.22 44.02
N ALA A 25 -44.64 11.31 45.00
CA ALA A 25 -43.48 10.53 45.39
C ALA A 25 -43.05 9.55 44.29
N LEU A 26 -44.00 8.88 43.64
CA LEU A 26 -43.75 7.99 42.51
C LEU A 26 -43.21 8.75 41.29
N ASP A 27 -43.77 9.93 40.97
CA ASP A 27 -43.30 10.77 39.88
C ASP A 27 -41.87 11.29 40.13
N ARG A 28 -41.54 11.66 41.38
CA ARG A 28 -40.17 12.01 41.79
C ARG A 28 -39.22 10.81 41.71
N ALA A 29 -39.66 9.61 42.06
CA ALA A 29 -38.84 8.41 41.93
C ALA A 29 -38.59 8.04 40.46
N ARG A 30 -39.60 8.24 39.59
CA ARG A 30 -39.51 7.99 38.15
C ARG A 30 -38.60 8.99 37.44
N SER A 31 -38.61 10.26 37.85
CA SER A 31 -37.75 11.31 37.30
C SER A 31 -36.29 11.22 37.79
N ARG A 32 -36.04 10.62 38.97
CA ARG A 32 -34.70 10.31 39.50
C ARG A 32 -34.03 9.10 38.86
N ARG A 33 -34.75 8.31 38.06
CA ARG A 33 -34.13 7.27 37.24
C ARG A 33 -33.37 7.98 36.13
N HIS A 34 -32.10 8.30 36.39
CA HIS A 34 -31.19 8.87 35.41
C HIS A 34 -31.31 8.05 34.13
N ARG A 35 -31.90 8.63 33.09
CA ARG A 35 -31.89 8.02 31.77
C ARG A 35 -30.40 7.84 31.41
N PRO A 36 -29.95 6.68 30.91
CA PRO A 36 -28.54 6.45 30.61
C PRO A 36 -28.09 7.23 29.35
N VAL A 37 -28.60 8.43 29.14
CA VAL A 37 -28.31 9.31 28.01
C VAL A 37 -26.83 9.66 27.99
N GLY A 38 -26.19 9.86 29.16
CA GLY A 38 -24.75 10.08 29.24
C GLY A 38 -23.93 8.86 28.79
N TYR A 39 -24.34 7.65 29.16
CA TYR A 39 -23.69 6.41 28.73
C TYR A 39 -23.89 6.15 27.23
N LEU A 40 -25.12 6.32 26.74
CA LEU A 40 -25.43 6.19 25.31
C LEU A 40 -24.71 7.25 24.47
N ALA A 41 -24.58 8.49 24.96
CA ALA A 41 -23.80 9.54 24.31
C ALA A 41 -22.30 9.21 24.29
N ALA A 42 -21.74 8.70 25.39
CA ALA A 42 -20.35 8.27 25.44
C ALA A 42 -20.07 7.12 24.45
N VAL A 43 -20.95 6.11 24.40
CA VAL A 43 -20.86 5.00 23.43
C VAL A 43 -20.95 5.52 21.99
N ALA A 44 -21.85 6.47 21.72
CA ALA A 44 -21.98 7.08 20.39
C ALA A 44 -20.72 7.85 20.00
N VAL A 45 -20.12 8.64 20.91
CA VAL A 45 -18.85 9.34 20.66
C VAL A 45 -17.72 8.34 20.40
N CYS A 46 -17.60 7.29 21.21
CA CYS A 46 -16.60 6.24 20.99
C CYS A 46 -16.78 5.56 19.63
N LEU A 47 -18.02 5.26 19.23
CA LEU A 47 -18.30 4.69 17.90
C LEU A 47 -17.92 5.64 16.77
N VAL A 48 -18.22 6.94 16.89
CA VAL A 48 -17.81 7.94 15.90
C VAL A 48 -16.30 8.04 15.81
N LEU A 49 -15.59 8.07 16.95
CA LEU A 49 -14.12 8.09 16.98
C LEU A 49 -13.51 6.83 16.39
N LEU A 50 -14.10 5.65 16.65
CA LEU A 50 -13.65 4.39 16.04
C LEU A 50 -13.87 4.41 14.53
N LEU A 51 -15.05 4.81 14.06
CA LEU A 51 -15.34 4.90 12.63
C LEU A 51 -14.46 5.93 11.92
N ALA A 52 -14.25 7.09 12.52
CA ALA A 52 -13.36 8.12 12.00
C ALA A 52 -11.89 7.65 12.02
N GLY A 53 -11.45 6.98 13.08
CA GLY A 53 -10.10 6.46 13.22
C GLY A 53 -9.81 5.34 12.23
N LEU A 54 -10.66 4.31 12.15
CA LEU A 54 -10.48 3.20 11.21
C LEU A 54 -10.67 3.65 9.76
N GLY A 55 -11.68 4.49 9.50
CA GLY A 55 -11.94 5.03 8.17
C GLY A 55 -10.79 5.92 7.70
N GLY A 56 -10.32 6.84 8.55
CA GLY A 56 -9.19 7.70 8.27
C GLY A 56 -7.89 6.93 8.09
N TYR A 57 -7.63 5.92 8.93
CA TYR A 57 -6.47 5.04 8.79
C TYR A 57 -6.49 4.32 7.44
N ARG A 58 -7.60 3.64 7.09
CA ARG A 58 -7.72 2.99 5.78
C ARG A 58 -7.56 3.98 4.63
N TYR A 59 -8.18 5.15 4.73
CA TYR A 59 -8.12 6.17 3.69
C TYR A 59 -6.70 6.71 3.45
N TYR A 60 -5.91 6.82 4.52
CA TYR A 60 -4.52 7.26 4.45
C TYR A 60 -3.59 6.14 3.95
N PHE A 61 -3.73 4.92 4.45
CA PHE A 61 -2.82 3.80 4.16
C PHE A 61 -3.22 2.97 2.93
N THR A 62 -4.17 3.44 2.12
CA THR A 62 -4.50 2.80 0.83
C THR A 62 -3.65 3.46 -0.27
N PRO A 63 -2.78 2.70 -0.96
CA PRO A 63 -2.07 3.20 -2.13
C PRO A 63 -3.05 3.51 -3.27
N THR A 64 -2.80 4.60 -3.98
CA THR A 64 -3.56 5.04 -5.16
C THR A 64 -2.69 5.03 -6.43
N THR A 65 -1.38 5.13 -6.26
CA THR A 65 -0.39 5.06 -7.34
C THR A 65 0.76 4.16 -6.89
N TYR A 66 1.37 3.46 -7.82
CA TYR A 66 2.54 2.62 -7.62
C TYR A 66 3.70 3.18 -8.45
N LEU A 67 4.87 3.20 -7.83
CA LEU A 67 6.11 3.67 -8.43
C LEU A 67 7.11 2.50 -8.41
N SER A 68 7.32 1.88 -9.57
CA SER A 68 8.29 0.82 -9.79
C SER A 68 9.64 1.42 -10.11
N ILE A 69 10.71 0.96 -9.45
CA ILE A 69 12.08 1.42 -9.64
C ILE A 69 12.92 0.19 -9.97
N ASP A 70 13.42 0.14 -11.19
CA ASP A 70 14.01 -1.04 -11.80
C ASP A 70 15.39 -0.75 -12.39
N ILE A 71 16.42 -1.19 -11.66
CA ILE A 71 17.79 -1.32 -12.18
C ILE A 71 18.30 -2.76 -11.96
N ASN A 72 17.90 -3.35 -10.83
CA ASN A 72 18.55 -4.40 -10.03
C ASN A 72 19.37 -3.70 -8.96
N PRO A 73 18.84 -3.33 -7.77
CA PRO A 73 17.60 -3.76 -7.15
C PRO A 73 16.31 -3.35 -7.88
N SER A 74 15.23 -4.08 -7.61
CA SER A 74 13.88 -3.81 -8.13
C SER A 74 12.89 -3.65 -6.97
N LEU A 75 12.32 -2.45 -6.84
CA LEU A 75 11.40 -2.08 -5.78
C LEU A 75 10.13 -1.44 -6.32
N GLU A 76 9.04 -1.60 -5.57
CA GLU A 76 7.76 -0.93 -5.82
C GLU A 76 7.33 -0.18 -4.57
N LEU A 77 7.07 1.12 -4.73
CA LEU A 77 6.51 1.99 -3.71
C LEU A 77 5.03 2.19 -3.97
N GLY A 78 4.17 1.85 -3.01
CA GLY A 78 2.76 2.24 -3.06
C GLY A 78 2.61 3.61 -2.42
N ILE A 79 2.14 4.57 -3.21
CA ILE A 79 1.96 5.97 -2.85
C ILE A 79 0.48 6.24 -2.64
N ASN A 80 0.12 6.88 -1.52
CA ASN A 80 -1.26 7.27 -1.27
C ASN A 80 -1.62 8.60 -1.96
N ARG A 81 -2.88 9.02 -1.83
CA ARG A 81 -3.39 10.29 -2.38
C ARG A 81 -2.71 11.58 -1.86
N PHE A 82 -1.89 11.46 -0.82
CA PHE A 82 -1.15 12.56 -0.22
C PHE A 82 0.32 12.53 -0.63
N ASP A 83 0.64 11.76 -1.67
CA ASP A 83 1.97 11.57 -2.23
C ASP A 83 2.97 11.00 -1.21
N LYS A 84 2.46 10.26 -0.22
CA LYS A 84 3.26 9.56 0.80
C LYS A 84 3.40 8.08 0.51
N VAL A 85 4.60 7.55 0.74
CA VAL A 85 4.89 6.12 0.66
C VAL A 85 4.17 5.39 1.79
N VAL A 86 3.24 4.49 1.45
CA VAL A 86 2.49 3.69 2.43
C VAL A 86 2.86 2.21 2.37
N THR A 87 3.39 1.74 1.24
CA THR A 87 3.92 0.39 1.08
C THR A 87 5.25 0.41 0.34
N VAL A 88 6.11 -0.55 0.65
CA VAL A 88 7.39 -0.81 -0.02
C VAL A 88 7.44 -2.31 -0.24
N ARG A 89 7.63 -2.74 -1.49
CA ARG A 89 7.70 -4.14 -1.89
C ARG A 89 8.96 -4.36 -2.72
N ALA A 90 9.74 -5.36 -2.38
CA ALA A 90 10.88 -5.79 -3.18
C ALA A 90 10.47 -6.88 -4.17
N TRP A 91 11.06 -6.85 -5.36
CA TRP A 91 10.83 -7.84 -6.43
C TRP A 91 12.03 -8.75 -6.68
N ASN A 92 13.17 -8.47 -6.06
CA ASN A 92 14.36 -9.31 -6.08
C ASN A 92 15.14 -9.22 -4.75
N GLU A 93 16.14 -10.08 -4.58
CA GLU A 93 16.96 -10.15 -3.36
C GLU A 93 17.68 -8.82 -3.08
N ASP A 94 18.36 -8.24 -4.07
CA ASP A 94 18.97 -6.91 -3.96
C ASP A 94 17.96 -5.83 -3.52
N GLY A 95 16.72 -5.91 -4.01
CA GLY A 95 15.64 -4.98 -3.65
C GLY A 95 15.18 -5.14 -2.21
N GLN A 96 15.22 -6.37 -1.69
CA GLN A 96 14.91 -6.64 -0.29
C GLN A 96 16.00 -6.08 0.61
N GLU A 97 17.28 -6.27 0.26
CA GLU A 97 18.41 -5.68 0.98
C GLU A 97 18.33 -4.14 1.00
N LEU A 98 18.03 -3.52 -0.15
CA LEU A 98 17.87 -2.07 -0.22
C LEU A 98 16.66 -1.59 0.60
N ALA A 99 15.52 -2.28 0.52
CA ALA A 99 14.32 -1.97 1.29
C ALA A 99 14.55 -2.06 2.80
N ASP A 100 15.34 -3.04 3.27
CA ASP A 100 15.64 -3.22 4.69
C ASP A 100 16.67 -2.20 5.21
N SER A 101 17.48 -1.63 4.31
CA SER A 101 18.48 -0.62 4.64
C SER A 101 17.92 0.80 4.79
N LEU A 102 16.75 1.09 4.21
CA LEU A 102 16.15 2.43 4.14
C LEU A 102 14.76 2.48 4.81
N ASP A 103 14.51 3.51 5.62
CA ASP A 103 13.17 3.74 6.19
C ASP A 103 12.34 4.64 5.27
N LEU A 104 11.77 4.07 4.21
CA LEU A 104 11.04 4.83 3.19
C LEU A 104 9.56 5.07 3.53
N ARG A 105 9.01 4.36 4.52
CA ARG A 105 7.57 4.45 4.82
C ARG A 105 7.23 5.81 5.45
N LEU A 106 6.06 6.34 5.10
CA LEU A 106 5.53 7.65 5.50
C LEU A 106 6.29 8.87 4.96
N MET A 107 7.38 8.67 4.20
CA MET A 107 8.10 9.74 3.53
C MET A 107 7.32 10.28 2.33
N ASP A 108 7.67 11.50 1.91
CA ASP A 108 7.28 11.96 0.58
C ASP A 108 7.89 11.08 -0.50
N TYR A 109 7.17 10.83 -1.59
CA TYR A 109 7.70 9.99 -2.67
C TYR A 109 8.98 10.59 -3.29
N GLN A 110 9.09 11.93 -3.35
CA GLN A 110 10.30 12.59 -3.87
C GLN A 110 11.49 12.38 -2.94
N GLU A 111 11.30 12.57 -1.64
CA GLU A 111 12.33 12.32 -0.62
C GLU A 111 12.76 10.84 -0.62
N ALA A 112 11.81 9.91 -0.78
CA ALA A 112 12.10 8.49 -0.88
C ALA A 112 12.89 8.15 -2.16
N LEU A 113 12.51 8.74 -3.30
CA LEU A 113 13.20 8.54 -4.57
C LEU A 113 14.62 9.12 -4.52
N GLU A 114 14.81 10.31 -3.95
CA GLU A 114 16.13 10.92 -3.74
C GLU A 114 17.03 10.03 -2.89
N GLN A 115 16.51 9.48 -1.78
CA GLN A 115 17.27 8.55 -0.94
C GLN A 115 17.63 7.25 -1.66
N LEU A 116 16.71 6.72 -2.46
CA LEU A 116 16.96 5.52 -3.26
C LEU A 116 18.07 5.76 -4.29
N VAL A 117 17.94 6.82 -5.09
CA VAL A 117 18.93 7.16 -6.14
C VAL A 117 20.30 7.51 -5.54
N ALA A 118 20.33 8.10 -4.34
CA ALA A 118 21.56 8.42 -3.62
C ALA A 118 22.17 7.21 -2.86
N SER A 119 21.45 6.09 -2.75
CA SER A 119 21.99 4.89 -2.09
C SER A 119 23.18 4.32 -2.85
N GLU A 120 24.19 3.81 -2.15
CA GLU A 120 25.39 3.23 -2.77
C GLU A 120 25.03 2.14 -3.79
N SER A 121 24.04 1.29 -3.47
CA SER A 121 23.56 0.21 -4.34
C SER A 121 23.08 0.69 -5.72
N ILE A 122 22.33 1.80 -5.78
CA ILE A 122 21.84 2.35 -7.06
C ILE A 122 22.89 3.26 -7.70
N ALA A 123 23.56 4.10 -6.92
CA ALA A 123 24.56 5.04 -7.42
C ALA A 123 25.75 4.33 -8.09
N ASP A 124 26.25 3.24 -7.50
CA ASP A 124 27.35 2.45 -8.07
C ASP A 124 26.96 1.82 -9.42
N ARG A 125 25.71 1.36 -9.54
CA ARG A 125 25.17 0.77 -10.78
C ARG A 125 24.95 1.81 -11.86
N LEU A 126 24.42 2.99 -11.50
CA LEU A 126 24.35 4.12 -12.42
C LEU A 126 25.75 4.54 -12.91
N ALA A 127 26.75 4.57 -12.02
CA ALA A 127 28.13 4.86 -12.37
C ALA A 127 28.78 3.77 -13.24
N ALA A 128 28.40 2.50 -13.05
CA ALA A 128 28.75 1.39 -13.93
C ALA A 128 28.03 1.43 -15.29
N GLY A 129 27.14 2.40 -15.48
CA GLY A 129 26.37 2.59 -16.70
C GLY A 129 25.17 1.65 -16.80
N GLU A 130 24.63 1.10 -15.73
CA GLU A 130 23.33 0.40 -15.75
C GLU A 130 22.18 1.39 -16.02
N LEU A 131 21.01 0.88 -16.41
CA LEU A 131 19.82 1.67 -16.74
C LEU A 131 18.83 1.62 -15.58
N LEU A 132 18.51 2.76 -14.99
CA LEU A 132 17.42 2.89 -14.02
C LEU A 132 16.11 3.21 -14.76
N SER A 133 15.14 2.32 -14.66
CA SER A 133 13.78 2.54 -15.16
C SER A 133 12.86 2.87 -13.99
N ILE A 134 12.11 3.97 -14.09
CA ILE A 134 11.08 4.34 -13.12
C ILE A 134 9.74 4.29 -13.84
N THR A 135 8.80 3.49 -13.35
CA THR A 135 7.46 3.36 -13.94
C THR A 135 6.41 3.79 -12.94
N VAL A 136 5.50 4.68 -13.35
CA VAL A 136 4.42 5.22 -12.50
C VAL A 136 3.06 4.77 -13.01
N ALA A 137 2.29 4.03 -12.21
CA ALA A 137 0.95 3.56 -12.59
C ALA A 137 -0.09 3.71 -11.47
N GLY A 138 -1.32 4.03 -11.83
CA GLY A 138 -2.43 4.15 -10.88
C GLY A 138 -3.70 4.62 -11.57
N GLU A 139 -4.83 4.53 -10.86
CA GLU A 139 -6.14 4.89 -11.42
C GLU A 139 -6.31 6.42 -11.62
N ASP A 140 -5.64 7.23 -10.80
CA ASP A 140 -5.67 8.69 -10.91
C ASP A 140 -4.56 9.18 -11.87
N GLU A 141 -4.91 9.38 -13.14
CA GLU A 141 -3.99 9.87 -14.17
C GLU A 141 -3.36 11.23 -13.82
N ALA A 142 -4.08 12.10 -13.11
CA ALA A 142 -3.56 13.41 -12.73
C ALA A 142 -2.52 13.29 -11.61
N GLN A 143 -2.71 12.36 -10.67
CA GLN A 143 -1.67 12.01 -9.70
C GLN A 143 -0.47 11.38 -10.40
N CYS A 144 -0.68 10.38 -11.25
CA CYS A 144 0.40 9.69 -11.94
C CYS A 144 1.25 10.65 -12.79
N SER A 145 0.61 11.59 -13.51
CA SER A 145 1.31 12.61 -14.30
C SER A 145 2.18 13.53 -13.44
N ARG A 146 1.70 13.93 -12.24
CA ARG A 146 2.49 14.73 -11.30
C ARG A 146 3.67 13.95 -10.72
N LEU A 147 3.44 12.70 -10.32
CA LEU A 147 4.50 11.84 -9.77
C LEU A 147 5.57 11.54 -10.81
N LEU A 148 5.17 11.30 -12.06
CA LEU A 148 6.08 11.09 -13.17
C LEU A 148 6.97 12.32 -13.41
N ALA A 149 6.36 13.50 -13.52
CA ALA A 149 7.12 14.75 -13.69
C ALA A 149 8.06 15.02 -12.50
N GLY A 150 7.60 14.75 -11.27
CA GLY A 150 8.46 14.89 -10.09
C GLY A 150 9.60 13.87 -10.05
N ALA A 151 9.40 12.66 -10.54
CA ALA A 151 10.47 11.66 -10.67
C ALA A 151 11.50 12.07 -11.74
N GLU A 152 11.05 12.61 -12.86
CA GLU A 152 11.92 13.20 -13.90
C GLU A 152 12.75 14.37 -13.33
N ASP A 153 12.13 15.25 -12.56
CA ASP A 153 12.83 16.36 -11.90
C ASP A 153 13.87 15.88 -10.87
N CYS A 154 13.51 14.90 -10.01
CA CYS A 154 14.43 14.33 -9.02
C CYS A 154 15.64 13.64 -9.66
N THR A 155 15.48 13.12 -10.87
CA THR A 155 16.53 12.40 -11.61
C THR A 155 17.16 13.24 -12.72
N ALA A 156 16.82 14.53 -12.79
CA ALA A 156 17.34 15.45 -13.77
C ALA A 156 18.87 15.50 -13.73
N GLY A 157 19.50 15.30 -14.90
CA GLY A 157 20.96 15.28 -15.04
C GLY A 157 21.59 13.89 -14.95
N GLN A 158 20.80 12.83 -14.69
CA GLN A 158 21.25 11.45 -14.82
C GLN A 158 21.01 10.95 -16.25
N GLU A 159 22.06 10.58 -16.98
CA GLU A 159 21.94 10.16 -18.38
C GLU A 159 21.29 8.77 -18.55
N ASN A 160 21.41 7.90 -17.54
CA ASN A 160 20.92 6.52 -17.57
C ASN A 160 19.65 6.31 -16.74
N VAL A 161 18.77 7.31 -16.68
CA VAL A 161 17.46 7.19 -16.03
C VAL A 161 16.37 7.40 -17.06
N GLN A 162 15.35 6.53 -17.04
CA GLN A 162 14.17 6.65 -17.87
C GLN A 162 12.92 6.56 -17.00
N CYS A 163 12.03 7.54 -17.14
CA CYS A 163 10.74 7.55 -16.46
C CYS A 163 9.63 7.22 -17.47
N HIS A 164 8.71 6.35 -17.09
CA HIS A 164 7.64 5.84 -17.94
C HIS A 164 6.30 5.91 -17.24
N HIS A 165 5.25 6.18 -18.01
CA HIS A 165 3.89 5.98 -17.54
C HIS A 165 3.53 4.50 -17.66
N GLY A 166 3.10 3.92 -16.54
CA GLY A 166 2.68 2.54 -16.45
C GLY A 166 1.18 2.37 -16.68
N ASP A 167 0.78 1.18 -17.11
CA ASP A 167 -0.63 0.80 -17.15
C ASP A 167 -1.06 0.23 -15.79
N ALA A 168 -2.10 0.80 -15.21
CA ALA A 168 -2.65 0.33 -13.94
C ALA A 168 -3.25 -1.09 -14.05
N GLU A 169 -3.78 -1.46 -15.23
CA GLU A 169 -4.34 -2.79 -15.47
C GLU A 169 -3.23 -3.86 -15.48
N ALA A 170 -2.04 -3.50 -15.97
CA ALA A 170 -0.88 -4.37 -16.04
C ALA A 170 -0.23 -4.64 -14.67
N LEU A 171 -0.58 -3.89 -13.62
CA LEU A 171 0.04 -4.03 -12.29
C LEU A 171 -0.24 -5.40 -11.65
N GLU A 172 -1.51 -5.80 -11.61
CA GLU A 172 -1.90 -7.10 -11.03
C GLU A 172 -1.31 -8.27 -11.84
N GLU A 173 -1.24 -8.12 -13.16
CA GLU A 173 -0.63 -9.13 -14.03
C GLU A 173 0.88 -9.24 -13.80
N ALA A 174 1.58 -8.10 -13.66
CA ALA A 174 2.99 -8.07 -13.29
C ALA A 174 3.23 -8.82 -11.97
N HIS A 175 2.38 -8.55 -10.97
CA HIS A 175 2.46 -9.20 -9.67
C HIS A 175 2.22 -10.71 -9.75
N HIS A 176 1.28 -11.15 -10.58
CA HIS A 176 1.04 -12.55 -10.86
C HIS A 176 2.19 -13.23 -11.60
N ALA A 177 2.88 -12.51 -12.49
CA ALA A 177 4.07 -12.97 -13.20
C ALA A 177 5.34 -12.97 -12.33
N GLY A 178 5.28 -12.43 -11.10
CA GLY A 178 6.45 -12.31 -10.22
C GLY A 178 7.45 -11.26 -10.68
N LEU A 179 7.02 -10.30 -11.49
CA LEU A 179 7.84 -9.23 -12.03
C LEU A 179 7.42 -7.89 -11.43
N SER A 180 8.36 -6.96 -11.32
CA SER A 180 8.02 -5.56 -11.12
C SER A 180 7.26 -5.02 -12.33
N LEU A 181 6.50 -3.94 -12.13
CA LEU A 181 5.71 -3.35 -13.21
C LEU A 181 6.59 -2.90 -14.39
N GLY A 182 7.73 -2.25 -14.13
CA GLY A 182 8.64 -1.80 -15.19
C GLY A 182 9.22 -2.96 -16.01
N LYS A 183 9.60 -4.06 -15.34
CA LYS A 183 10.06 -5.28 -16.03
C LYS A 183 8.94 -5.95 -16.82
N TYR A 184 7.73 -6.03 -16.25
CA TYR A 184 6.59 -6.63 -16.93
C TYR A 184 6.22 -5.89 -18.20
N GLN A 185 6.23 -4.54 -18.19
CA GLN A 185 5.99 -3.75 -19.39
C GLN A 185 7.05 -3.99 -20.47
N ALA A 186 8.34 -4.01 -20.09
CA ALA A 186 9.40 -4.33 -21.03
C ALA A 186 9.28 -5.76 -21.58
N PHE A 187 8.80 -6.70 -20.76
CA PHE A 187 8.46 -8.05 -21.20
C PHE A 187 7.31 -8.07 -22.21
N LEU A 188 6.24 -7.30 -22.00
CA LEU A 188 5.13 -7.22 -22.96
C LEU A 188 5.58 -6.65 -24.32
N GLU A 189 6.44 -5.62 -24.29
CA GLU A 189 7.07 -5.09 -25.51
C GLU A 189 7.90 -6.16 -26.23
N LEU A 190 8.71 -6.91 -25.46
CA LEU A 190 9.54 -7.97 -26.00
C LEU A 190 8.70 -9.13 -26.58
N GLN A 191 7.62 -9.53 -25.90
CA GLN A 191 6.70 -10.57 -26.34
C GLN A 191 5.93 -10.16 -27.61
N ALA A 192 5.67 -8.87 -27.81
CA ALA A 192 5.07 -8.38 -29.04
C ALA A 192 6.00 -8.52 -30.26
N LEU A 193 7.32 -8.51 -30.04
CA LEU A 193 8.35 -8.74 -31.07
C LEU A 193 8.68 -10.23 -31.25
N ASP A 194 8.76 -10.96 -30.15
CA ASP A 194 9.01 -12.40 -30.12
C ASP A 194 8.01 -13.10 -29.18
N PRO A 195 6.93 -13.69 -29.72
CA PRO A 195 5.90 -14.37 -28.93
C PRO A 195 6.37 -15.60 -28.15
N THR A 196 7.62 -16.06 -28.36
CA THR A 196 8.17 -17.21 -27.64
C THR A 196 8.75 -16.84 -26.27
N VAL A 197 9.00 -15.56 -26.03
CA VAL A 197 9.55 -15.06 -24.77
C VAL A 197 8.53 -15.21 -23.64
N THR A 198 9.02 -15.67 -22.49
CA THR A 198 8.26 -15.87 -21.26
C THR A 198 8.71 -14.90 -20.16
N ALA A 199 7.87 -14.74 -19.14
CA ALA A 199 8.20 -13.93 -17.97
C ALA A 199 9.45 -14.46 -17.22
N GLU A 200 9.68 -15.78 -17.26
CA GLU A 200 10.84 -16.42 -16.65
C GLU A 200 12.15 -16.01 -17.34
N ASP A 201 12.13 -15.84 -18.67
CA ASP A 201 13.31 -15.44 -19.45
C ASP A 201 13.82 -14.03 -19.07
N VAL A 202 12.91 -13.14 -18.66
CA VAL A 202 13.27 -11.76 -18.28
C VAL A 202 13.51 -11.56 -16.79
N ALA A 203 13.06 -12.49 -15.93
CA ALA A 203 13.09 -12.32 -14.49
C ALA A 203 14.51 -12.04 -13.96
N GLY A 204 15.49 -12.81 -14.46
CA GLY A 204 16.91 -12.69 -14.12
C GLY A 204 17.69 -11.61 -14.87
N LEU A 205 17.05 -10.87 -15.79
CA LEU A 205 17.70 -9.83 -16.58
C LEU A 205 17.64 -8.47 -15.89
N THR A 206 18.63 -7.62 -16.16
CA THR A 206 18.55 -6.19 -15.83
C THR A 206 17.69 -5.45 -16.85
N MET A 207 17.16 -4.28 -16.47
CA MET A 207 16.40 -3.46 -17.42
C MET A 207 17.22 -3.10 -18.66
N ARG A 208 18.53 -2.86 -18.51
CA ARG A 208 19.43 -2.63 -19.64
C ARG A 208 19.45 -3.83 -20.59
N GLN A 209 19.62 -5.04 -20.07
CA GLN A 209 19.64 -6.27 -20.89
C GLN A 209 18.32 -6.48 -21.64
N ILE A 210 17.18 -6.21 -21.00
CA ILE A 210 15.86 -6.32 -21.63
C ILE A 210 15.72 -5.28 -22.76
N ARG A 211 16.13 -4.02 -22.51
CA ARG A 211 16.08 -2.95 -23.53
C ARG A 211 17.03 -3.22 -24.71
N ASP A 212 18.22 -3.74 -24.45
CA ASP A 212 19.17 -4.14 -25.50
C ASP A 212 18.62 -5.30 -26.36
N TRP A 213 17.90 -6.24 -25.74
CA TRP A 213 17.23 -7.34 -26.44
C TRP A 213 16.10 -6.81 -27.34
N ILE A 214 15.23 -5.95 -26.81
CA ILE A 214 14.17 -5.28 -27.59
C ILE A 214 14.80 -4.57 -28.80
N GLY A 215 15.81 -3.71 -28.57
CA GLY A 215 16.47 -2.96 -29.64
C GLY A 215 17.15 -3.85 -30.70
N SER A 216 17.63 -5.04 -30.31
CA SER A 216 18.21 -6.01 -31.25
C SER A 216 17.15 -6.63 -32.17
N LEU A 217 15.97 -6.98 -31.62
CA LEU A 217 14.87 -7.54 -32.41
C LEU A 217 14.24 -6.48 -33.33
N GLU A 218 14.10 -5.24 -32.88
CA GLU A 218 13.61 -4.13 -33.72
C GLU A 218 14.50 -3.87 -34.94
N GLN A 219 15.80 -4.10 -34.80
CA GLN A 219 16.78 -4.00 -35.90
C GLN A 219 16.79 -5.22 -36.83
N GLY A 220 15.96 -6.23 -36.56
CA GLY A 220 15.87 -7.46 -37.35
C GLY A 220 17.01 -8.45 -37.11
N ASN A 221 17.77 -8.31 -36.02
CA ASN A 221 18.79 -9.29 -35.65
C ASN A 221 18.10 -10.51 -35.01
N VAL A 222 18.45 -11.71 -35.50
CA VAL A 222 17.97 -12.96 -34.90
C VAL A 222 18.78 -13.20 -33.63
N VAL A 223 18.12 -13.12 -32.48
CA VAL A 223 18.70 -13.50 -31.20
C VAL A 223 18.43 -15.01 -31.03
N GLU A 224 19.45 -15.85 -31.20
CA GLU A 224 19.29 -17.33 -31.18
C GLU A 224 18.89 -17.91 -29.82
N SER A 225 19.02 -17.14 -28.73
CA SER A 225 18.62 -17.55 -27.37
C SER A 225 18.54 -16.35 -26.43
N ALA A 226 17.69 -16.43 -25.40
CA ALA A 226 17.57 -15.39 -24.36
C ALA A 226 18.95 -15.03 -23.76
N PRO A 227 19.21 -13.74 -23.45
CA PRO A 227 20.42 -13.34 -22.74
C PRO A 227 20.54 -14.10 -21.41
N THR A 228 21.77 -14.45 -21.02
CA THR A 228 21.98 -15.04 -19.69
C THR A 228 22.02 -13.93 -18.63
N GLY A 229 21.17 -14.03 -17.61
CA GLY A 229 21.18 -13.14 -16.46
C GLY A 229 22.45 -13.29 -15.62
N ASN A 230 23.02 -12.18 -15.14
CA ASN A 230 24.10 -12.19 -14.16
C ASN A 230 23.51 -12.38 -12.75
N GLY A 231 23.06 -13.60 -12.46
CA GLY A 231 22.80 -14.00 -11.07
C GLY A 231 24.14 -14.09 -10.33
N HIS A 232 24.34 -13.26 -9.31
CA HIS A 232 25.47 -13.40 -8.38
C HIS A 232 25.27 -14.68 -7.57
N GLY A 233 25.68 -15.82 -8.13
CA GLY A 233 25.70 -17.10 -7.44
C GLY A 233 26.77 -17.09 -6.36
N HIS A 234 26.36 -16.87 -5.11
CA HIS A 234 27.17 -17.24 -3.95
C HIS A 234 27.27 -18.77 -3.88
N HIS A 235 28.30 -19.30 -4.53
CA HIS A 235 28.68 -20.70 -4.49
C HIS A 235 29.23 -21.02 -3.09
N HIS A 236 28.38 -21.44 -2.15
CA HIS A 236 28.83 -22.07 -0.91
C HIS A 236 29.30 -23.50 -1.23
N GLY A 237 30.57 -23.61 -1.62
CA GLY A 237 31.28 -24.89 -1.63
C GLY A 237 31.54 -25.36 -0.21
N TRP A 238 30.75 -26.32 0.28
CA TRP A 238 31.13 -27.14 1.42
C TRP A 238 32.13 -28.20 0.94
N SER A 239 33.41 -27.97 1.25
CA SER A 239 34.43 -29.01 1.23
C SER A 239 34.46 -29.69 2.60
N GLU A 240 33.83 -30.85 2.72
CA GLU A 240 34.19 -31.83 3.75
C GLU A 240 35.46 -32.55 3.31
N HIS A 241 36.56 -32.26 3.99
CA HIS A 241 37.74 -33.11 4.02
C HIS A 241 38.19 -33.30 5.47
N GLU A 242 38.20 -34.58 5.86
CA GLU A 242 38.83 -35.24 7.02
C GLU A 242 38.09 -35.22 8.38
#